data_AF-A0A2N2PPU5-F1
#
_entry.id   AF-A0A2N2PPU5-F1
#
_cell.length_a   1.000
_cell.length_b   1.000
_cell.length_c   1.000
_cell.angle_alpha   90.00
_cell.angle_beta   90.00
_cell.angle_gamma   90.00
#
_symmetry.space_group_name_H-M   'P 1'
#
loop_
_entity.id
_entity.type
_entity.pdbx_description
1 polymer ?
#
loop_
_entity_poly.entity_id
_entity_poly.type
_entity_poly.pdbx_seq_one_letter_code
_entity_poly.pdbx_strand_id
1 'polypeptide(L)'
;RIGKGQKISAVVFANEADNLFYGLDVEAWIKEGLVDIIIPYPWPEYFEIDMEFFERITKNSKCEMYPNVMPRQMSPNEYLEKARRYYEHGADGLAFWDCNGRYPLLNQWQAVRELGHQEELGKWLETERFPRRFSLLRRVADYTVDRYWPGSGG
;
A
#
# COMPACT_ATOMS: atom_id res chain seq x y z
N ARG A 1 13.34 0.74 34.40
CA ARG A 1 11.99 0.60 33.81
C ARG A 1 11.95 1.48 32.56
N ILE A 2 12.25 0.93 31.38
CA ILE A 2 11.98 1.62 30.11
C ILE A 2 10.46 1.52 29.91
N GLY A 3 9.78 2.66 29.81
CA GLY A 3 8.31 2.77 29.72
C GLY A 3 7.75 2.10 28.46
N LYS A 4 6.42 1.85 28.45
CA LYS A 4 5.58 1.30 27.35
C LYS A 4 6.39 0.87 26.10
N GLY A 5 6.61 -0.44 25.97
CA GLY A 5 7.53 -1.06 25.00
C GLY A 5 7.47 -0.41 23.62
N GLN A 6 8.59 0.16 23.19
CA GLN A 6 8.76 0.70 21.85
C GLN A 6 8.63 -0.45 20.85
N LYS A 7 7.86 -0.23 19.77
CA LYS A 7 7.81 -1.16 18.65
C LYS A 7 8.97 -0.91 17.70
N ILE A 8 9.55 -1.99 17.17
CA ILE A 8 10.58 -1.99 16.12
C ILE A 8 9.94 -2.43 14.81
N SER A 9 10.10 -1.64 13.76
CA SER A 9 9.66 -1.98 12.40
C SER A 9 10.84 -2.12 11.44
N ALA A 10 10.78 -3.08 10.52
CA ALA A 10 11.78 -3.25 9.47
C ALA A 10 11.14 -3.24 8.08
N VAL A 11 11.71 -2.47 7.16
CA VAL A 11 11.41 -2.56 5.72
C VAL A 11 12.39 -3.56 5.11
N VAL A 12 11.87 -4.56 4.40
CA VAL A 12 12.61 -5.73 3.92
C VAL A 12 12.35 -5.96 2.42
N PHE A 13 13.15 -6.81 1.77
CA PHE A 13 12.93 -7.16 0.37
C PHE A 13 11.67 -8.01 0.19
N ALA A 14 11.18 -8.10 -1.04
CA ALA A 14 9.90 -8.72 -1.38
C ALA A 14 9.87 -10.26 -1.32
N ASN A 15 11.00 -10.95 -1.12
CA ASN A 15 11.05 -12.42 -1.05
C ASN A 15 12.19 -12.93 -0.15
N GLU A 16 12.16 -14.21 0.19
CA GLU A 16 13.15 -14.86 1.06
C GLU A 16 14.57 -14.79 0.50
N ALA A 17 14.73 -15.08 -0.80
CA ALA A 17 16.03 -15.19 -1.44
C ALA A 17 16.81 -13.87 -1.42
N ASP A 18 16.16 -12.76 -1.75
CA ASP A 18 16.78 -11.43 -1.73
C ASP A 18 17.13 -11.00 -0.30
N ASN A 19 16.24 -11.25 0.66
CA ASN A 19 16.51 -10.95 2.06
C ASN A 19 17.76 -11.69 2.55
N LEU A 20 17.86 -13.00 2.31
CA LEU A 20 19.03 -13.79 2.69
C LEU A 20 20.29 -13.37 1.93
N PHE A 21 20.18 -13.07 0.63
CA PHE A 21 21.31 -12.59 -0.18
C PHE A 21 21.95 -11.33 0.40
N TYR A 22 21.12 -10.41 0.92
CA TYR A 22 21.59 -9.17 1.56
C TYR A 22 21.78 -9.28 3.09
N GLY A 23 21.72 -10.49 3.66
CA GLY A 23 22.02 -10.74 5.07
C GLY A 23 20.89 -10.39 6.05
N LEU A 24 19.65 -10.33 5.58
CA LEU A 24 18.45 -10.11 6.39
C LEU A 24 17.77 -11.46 6.68
N ASP A 25 18.07 -12.07 7.83
CA ASP A 25 17.36 -13.26 8.30
C ASP A 25 16.04 -12.88 9.00
N VAL A 26 15.07 -12.49 8.18
CA VAL A 26 13.78 -11.96 8.63
C VAL A 26 13.01 -13.00 9.46
N GLU A 27 13.10 -14.29 9.09
CA GLU A 27 12.42 -15.37 9.81
C GLU A 27 13.00 -15.54 11.22
N ALA A 28 14.32 -15.50 11.39
CA ALA A 28 14.94 -15.54 12.71
C ALA A 28 14.53 -14.32 13.55
N TRP A 29 14.53 -13.11 12.97
CA TRP A 29 14.14 -11.90 13.70
C TRP A 29 12.72 -11.97 14.24
N ILE A 30 11.77 -12.50 13.45
CA ILE A 30 10.38 -12.68 13.89
C ILE A 30 10.29 -13.74 14.99
N LYS A 31 10.94 -14.90 14.82
CA LYS A 31 10.93 -16.00 15.80
C LYS A 31 11.52 -15.59 17.15
N GLU A 32 12.58 -14.80 17.13
CA GLU A 32 13.27 -14.31 18.33
C GLU A 32 12.59 -13.06 18.93
N GLY A 33 11.58 -12.49 18.26
CA GLY A 33 10.86 -11.31 18.72
C GLY A 33 11.71 -10.03 18.68
N LEU A 34 12.64 -9.93 17.73
CA LEU A 34 13.50 -8.76 17.52
C LEU A 34 12.80 -7.64 16.75
N VAL A 35 11.71 -7.97 16.05
CA VAL A 35 10.92 -7.04 15.24
C VAL A 35 9.43 -7.22 15.56
N ASP A 36 8.72 -6.12 15.70
CA ASP A 36 7.28 -6.09 15.95
C ASP A 36 6.48 -5.92 14.66
N ILE A 37 7.05 -5.27 13.63
CA ILE A 37 6.39 -4.98 12.36
C ILE A 37 7.33 -5.25 11.19
N ILE A 38 6.90 -6.03 10.21
CA ILE A 38 7.60 -6.19 8.93
C ILE A 38 6.83 -5.51 7.79
N ILE A 39 7.59 -4.85 6.91
CA ILE A 39 7.08 -4.13 5.75
C ILE A 39 7.82 -4.66 4.52
N PRO A 40 7.32 -5.72 3.87
CA PRO A 40 7.91 -6.18 2.63
C PRO A 40 7.71 -5.13 1.55
N TYR A 41 8.82 -4.81 0.88
CA TYR A 41 8.89 -3.75 -0.10
C TYR A 41 9.32 -4.32 -1.46
N PRO A 42 8.46 -4.23 -2.49
CA PRO A 42 8.80 -4.69 -3.83
C PRO A 42 9.68 -3.65 -4.54
N TRP A 43 10.97 -3.98 -4.66
CA TRP A 43 11.92 -3.24 -5.47
C TRP A 43 12.56 -4.16 -6.53
N PRO A 44 12.54 -3.79 -7.82
CA PRO A 44 11.90 -2.61 -8.41
C PRO A 44 10.35 -2.67 -8.35
N GLU A 45 9.69 -1.53 -8.60
CA GLU A 45 8.23 -1.28 -8.37
C GLU A 45 7.25 -2.28 -9.01
N TYR A 46 7.71 -3.10 -9.97
CA TYR A 46 6.91 -4.11 -10.67
C TYR A 46 7.10 -5.54 -10.13
N PHE A 47 7.93 -5.73 -9.11
CA PHE A 47 8.02 -7.02 -8.43
C PHE A 47 6.79 -7.23 -7.55
N GLU A 48 6.34 -8.48 -7.46
CA GLU A 48 5.31 -8.85 -6.50
C GLU A 48 5.98 -9.29 -5.19
N ILE A 49 5.28 -9.02 -4.09
CA ILE A 49 5.67 -9.52 -2.77
C ILE A 49 5.31 -11.00 -2.72
N ASP A 50 6.25 -11.83 -2.24
CA ASP A 50 6.01 -13.23 -1.90
C ASP A 50 5.20 -13.32 -0.61
N MET A 51 3.89 -13.10 -0.74
CA MET A 51 2.97 -13.10 0.38
C MET A 51 2.89 -14.46 1.09
N GLU A 52 3.12 -15.57 0.38
CA GLU A 52 3.11 -16.90 0.98
C GLU A 52 4.29 -17.08 1.94
N PHE A 53 5.48 -16.62 1.55
CA PHE A 53 6.64 -16.57 2.44
C PHE A 53 6.36 -15.73 3.69
N PHE A 54 5.87 -14.50 3.52
CA PHE A 54 5.64 -13.62 4.66
C PHE A 54 4.52 -14.11 5.57
N GLU A 55 3.42 -14.63 5.01
CA GLU A 55 2.36 -15.29 5.77
C GLU A 55 2.93 -16.44 6.61
N ARG A 56 3.76 -17.31 6.01
CA ARG A 56 4.37 -18.45 6.70
C ARG A 56 5.19 -18.03 7.93
N ILE A 57 6.00 -16.98 7.82
CA ILE A 57 6.92 -16.58 8.89
C ILE A 57 6.26 -15.70 9.96
N THR A 58 5.16 -15.01 9.63
CA THR A 58 4.41 -14.18 10.59
C THR A 58 3.29 -14.94 11.28
N LYS A 59 2.81 -16.04 10.70
CA LYS A 59 1.75 -16.88 11.27
C LYS A 59 2.10 -17.36 12.68
N ASN A 60 1.15 -17.18 13.60
CA ASN A 60 1.31 -17.47 15.03
C ASN A 60 2.47 -16.71 15.72
N SER A 61 3.02 -15.67 15.09
CA SER A 61 3.95 -14.75 15.73
C SER A 61 3.21 -13.54 16.31
N LYS A 62 3.93 -12.69 17.05
CA LYS A 62 3.42 -11.37 17.46
C LYS A 62 3.79 -10.26 16.46
N CYS A 63 4.53 -10.60 15.41
CA CYS A 63 4.98 -9.65 14.41
C CYS A 63 3.83 -9.39 13.43
N GLU A 64 3.50 -8.12 13.26
CA GLU A 64 2.47 -7.68 12.32
C GLU A 64 3.07 -7.45 10.93
N MET A 65 2.31 -7.77 9.88
CA MET A 65 2.71 -7.64 8.48
C MET A 65 1.97 -6.49 7.78
N TYR A 66 2.72 -5.53 7.23
CA TYR A 66 2.18 -4.40 6.46
C TYR A 66 2.85 -4.30 5.09
N PRO A 67 2.46 -5.11 4.10
CA PRO A 67 3.03 -5.06 2.75
C PRO A 67 2.89 -3.67 2.15
N ASN A 68 3.95 -3.23 1.47
CA ASN A 68 3.94 -1.95 0.78
C ASN A 68 3.11 -2.05 -0.50
N VAL A 69 2.15 -1.14 -0.66
CA VAL A 69 1.24 -1.15 -1.80
C VAL A 69 1.87 -0.45 -3.00
N MET A 70 2.35 -1.26 -3.93
CA MET A 70 3.02 -0.85 -5.16
C MET A 70 2.41 -1.58 -6.38
N PRO A 71 2.38 -0.96 -7.58
CA PRO A 71 2.89 0.38 -7.91
C PRO A 71 2.16 1.55 -7.23
N ARG A 72 2.82 2.71 -7.14
CA ARG A 72 2.26 3.93 -6.53
C ARG A 72 1.17 4.57 -7.37
N GLN A 73 1.09 4.26 -8.65
CA GLN A 73 0.08 4.84 -9.52
C GLN A 73 -0.75 3.72 -10.11
N MET A 74 -1.82 3.40 -9.39
CA MET A 74 -2.81 2.41 -9.80
C MET A 74 -4.18 3.08 -9.88
N SER A 75 -5.08 2.49 -10.65
CA SER A 75 -6.50 2.79 -10.60
C SER A 75 -7.10 2.39 -9.23
N PRO A 76 -8.27 2.94 -8.86
CA PRO A 76 -8.98 2.52 -7.66
C PRO A 76 -9.21 0.99 -7.55
N ASN A 77 -9.58 0.33 -8.64
CA ASN A 77 -9.84 -1.11 -8.64
C ASN A 77 -8.56 -1.92 -8.41
N GLU A 78 -7.46 -1.54 -9.05
CA GLU A 78 -6.16 -2.18 -8.83
C GLU A 78 -5.69 -2.04 -7.36
N TYR A 79 -5.97 -0.90 -6.72
CA TYR A 79 -5.75 -0.73 -5.27
C TYR A 79 -6.59 -1.70 -4.43
N LEU A 80 -7.88 -1.83 -4.75
CA LEU A 80 -8.79 -2.73 -4.05
C LEU A 80 -8.38 -4.21 -4.22
N GLU A 81 -8.06 -4.63 -5.45
CA GLU A 81 -7.64 -6.00 -5.75
C GLU A 81 -6.35 -6.36 -5.01
N LYS A 82 -5.36 -5.46 -5.04
CA LYS A 82 -4.07 -5.69 -4.37
C LYS A 82 -4.22 -5.72 -2.86
N ALA A 83 -4.99 -4.79 -2.28
CA ALA A 83 -5.31 -4.80 -0.85
C ALA A 83 -6.00 -6.11 -0.44
N ARG A 84 -7.04 -6.53 -1.18
CA ARG A 84 -7.76 -7.79 -0.93
C ARG A 84 -6.80 -8.98 -0.92
N ARG A 85 -5.94 -9.09 -1.94
CA ARG A 85 -4.95 -10.16 -2.03
C ARG A 85 -4.01 -10.18 -0.83
N TYR A 86 -3.54 -9.02 -0.38
CA TYR A 86 -2.66 -8.95 0.79
C TYR A 86 -3.38 -9.38 2.08
N TYR A 87 -4.63 -8.96 2.28
CA TYR A 87 -5.42 -9.40 3.44
C TYR A 87 -5.74 -10.90 3.40
N GLU A 88 -5.98 -11.48 2.23
CA GLU A 88 -6.18 -12.93 2.05
C GLU A 88 -4.96 -13.75 2.47
N HIS A 89 -3.78 -13.15 2.42
CA HIS A 89 -2.51 -13.72 2.90
C HIS A 89 -2.10 -13.22 4.29
N GLY A 90 -3.06 -12.75 5.09
CA GLY A 90 -2.83 -12.44 6.50
C GLY A 90 -2.10 -11.13 6.77
N ALA A 91 -2.13 -10.16 5.86
CA ALA A 91 -1.67 -8.81 6.18
C ALA A 91 -2.51 -8.18 7.30
N ASP A 92 -1.86 -7.59 8.30
CA ASP A 92 -2.53 -6.85 9.39
C ASP A 92 -2.93 -5.43 8.96
N GLY A 93 -2.25 -4.90 7.95
CA GLY A 93 -2.53 -3.62 7.35
C GLY A 93 -1.74 -3.41 6.07
N LEU A 94 -1.66 -2.15 5.63
CA LEU A 94 -1.00 -1.78 4.38
C LEU A 94 -0.02 -0.64 4.64
N ALA A 95 1.14 -0.69 4.00
CA ALA A 95 2.11 0.40 4.01
C ALA A 95 2.07 1.19 2.71
N PHE A 96 2.23 2.52 2.80
CA PHE A 96 2.30 3.42 1.65
C PHE A 96 3.53 4.31 1.77
N TRP A 97 4.44 4.23 0.79
CA TRP A 97 5.65 5.05 0.74
C TRP A 97 5.57 6.12 -0.36
N ASP A 98 6.19 7.29 -0.14
CA ASP A 98 6.20 8.46 -1.03
C ASP A 98 4.81 8.97 -1.44
N CYS A 99 3.99 9.27 -0.43
CA CYS A 99 2.65 9.82 -0.61
C CYS A 99 2.62 11.33 -0.92
N ASN A 100 3.69 12.06 -0.60
CA ASN A 100 3.73 13.53 -0.65
C ASN A 100 3.51 14.12 -2.06
N GLY A 101 4.03 13.48 -3.12
CA GLY A 101 3.89 13.96 -4.50
C GLY A 101 2.56 13.63 -5.19
N ARG A 102 1.67 12.89 -4.52
CA ARG A 102 0.51 12.24 -5.16
C ARG A 102 -0.82 12.94 -4.87
N TYR A 103 -0.81 14.07 -4.18
CA TYR A 103 -2.02 14.83 -3.83
C TYR A 103 -2.93 15.21 -5.02
N PRO A 104 -2.45 15.41 -6.28
CA PRO A 104 -3.35 15.73 -7.40
C PRO A 104 -4.22 14.55 -7.84
N LEU A 105 -3.88 13.31 -7.45
CA LEU A 105 -4.56 12.09 -7.87
C LEU A 105 -5.74 11.76 -6.95
N LEU A 106 -6.73 12.66 -6.88
CA LEU A 106 -7.85 12.60 -5.93
C LEU A 106 -8.64 11.28 -5.96
N ASN A 107 -8.80 10.69 -7.15
CA ASN A 107 -9.48 9.41 -7.31
C ASN A 107 -8.73 8.24 -6.64
N GLN A 108 -7.39 8.27 -6.63
CA GLN A 108 -6.60 7.27 -5.91
C GLN A 108 -6.82 7.39 -4.40
N TRP A 109 -6.83 8.62 -3.88
CA TRP A 109 -7.04 8.86 -2.45
C TRP A 109 -8.43 8.47 -1.96
N GLN A 110 -9.44 8.54 -2.82
CA GLN A 110 -10.77 8.02 -2.52
C GLN A 110 -10.76 6.50 -2.26
N ALA A 111 -9.96 5.74 -3.00
CA ALA A 111 -9.78 4.31 -2.74
C ALA A 111 -8.90 4.07 -1.51
N VAL A 112 -7.72 4.71 -1.45
CA VAL A 112 -6.71 4.50 -0.39
C VAL A 112 -7.29 4.69 1.01
N ARG A 113 -8.15 5.70 1.23
CA ARG A 113 -8.76 5.96 2.53
C ARG A 113 -9.70 4.83 3.01
N GLU A 114 -10.14 3.96 2.11
CA GLU A 114 -11.14 2.92 2.39
C GLU A 114 -10.54 1.52 2.45
N LEU A 115 -9.27 1.34 2.05
CA LEU A 115 -8.64 0.02 1.93
C LEU A 115 -8.60 -0.79 3.24
N GLY A 116 -8.69 -0.13 4.40
CA GLY A 116 -8.78 -0.82 5.70
C GLY A 116 -10.10 -1.55 5.96
N HIS A 117 -11.15 -1.33 5.16
CA HIS A 117 -12.44 -2.02 5.31
C HIS A 117 -12.42 -3.37 4.58
N GLN A 118 -11.66 -4.33 5.12
CA GLN A 118 -11.37 -5.62 4.47
C GLN A 118 -12.63 -6.35 3.97
N GLU A 119 -13.68 -6.42 4.79
CA GLU A 119 -14.95 -7.11 4.49
C GLU A 119 -15.71 -6.48 3.31
N GLU A 120 -15.44 -5.21 3.01
CA GLU A 120 -16.15 -4.46 1.99
C GLU A 120 -15.43 -4.46 0.64
N LEU A 121 -14.12 -4.79 0.61
CA LEU A 121 -13.31 -4.74 -0.61
C LEU A 121 -13.90 -5.57 -1.76
N GLY A 122 -14.38 -6.78 -1.47
CA GLY A 122 -15.00 -7.66 -2.46
C GLY A 122 -16.24 -7.03 -3.10
N LYS A 123 -17.12 -6.43 -2.30
CA LYS A 123 -18.35 -5.77 -2.78
C LYS A 123 -18.04 -4.58 -3.67
N TRP A 124 -16.96 -3.84 -3.36
CA TRP A 124 -16.61 -2.63 -4.10
C TRP A 124 -15.97 -2.91 -5.45
N LEU A 125 -15.30 -4.06 -5.58
CA LEU A 125 -14.81 -4.56 -6.86
C LEU A 125 -15.94 -4.88 -7.84
N GLU A 126 -17.06 -5.41 -7.34
CA GLU A 126 -18.23 -5.75 -8.17
C GLU A 126 -19.05 -4.52 -8.61
N THR A 127 -18.99 -3.42 -7.86
CA THR A 127 -19.93 -2.28 -8.00
C THR A 127 -19.32 -1.02 -8.61
N GLU A 128 -18.04 -1.04 -9.01
CA GLU A 128 -17.29 0.11 -9.55
C GLU A 128 -17.43 1.37 -8.66
N ARG A 129 -17.20 1.20 -7.35
CA ARG A 129 -17.46 2.21 -6.30
C ARG A 129 -16.80 3.58 -6.53
N PHE A 130 -15.67 3.62 -7.23
CA PHE A 130 -14.89 4.83 -7.46
C PHE A 130 -14.87 5.21 -8.94
N PRO A 131 -16.03 5.62 -9.51
CA PRO A 131 -16.09 5.98 -10.92
C PRO A 131 -15.20 7.19 -11.19
N ARG A 132 -14.44 7.16 -12.29
CA ARG A 132 -13.65 8.31 -12.73
C ARG A 132 -14.59 9.43 -13.20
N ARG A 133 -14.87 10.40 -12.32
CA ARG A 133 -15.60 11.62 -12.70
C ARG A 133 -14.61 12.70 -13.09
N PHE A 134 -14.39 12.85 -14.39
CA PHE A 134 -13.73 14.03 -14.93
C PHE A 134 -14.79 15.06 -15.30
N SER A 135 -14.70 16.24 -14.69
CA SER A 135 -15.44 17.42 -15.16
C SER A 135 -14.44 18.34 -15.84
N LEU A 136 -14.55 18.50 -17.16
CA LEU A 136 -13.73 19.46 -17.88
C LEU A 136 -14.16 20.86 -17.48
N LEU A 137 -13.30 21.57 -16.76
CA LEU A 137 -13.54 22.97 -16.41
C LEU A 137 -13.35 23.82 -17.66
N ARG A 138 -14.45 24.37 -18.19
CA ARG A 138 -14.40 25.21 -19.40
C ARG A 138 -14.34 26.70 -19.10
N ARG A 139 -14.94 27.12 -17.98
CA ARG A 139 -15.03 28.53 -17.57
C ARG A 139 -14.82 28.69 -16.07
N VAL A 140 -14.11 29.75 -15.69
CA VAL A 140 -14.00 30.25 -14.31
C VAL A 140 -14.30 31.74 -14.35
N ALA A 141 -15.41 32.15 -13.75
CA ALA A 141 -15.97 33.49 -13.94
C ALA A 141 -16.06 33.84 -15.45
N ASP A 142 -15.45 34.95 -15.87
CA ASP A 142 -15.47 35.42 -17.24
C ASP A 142 -14.35 34.84 -18.12
N TYR A 143 -13.48 33.98 -17.55
CA TYR A 143 -12.34 33.40 -18.27
C TYR A 143 -12.66 32.03 -18.85
N THR A 144 -12.32 31.83 -20.11
CA THR A 144 -12.29 30.52 -20.76
C THR A 144 -10.96 29.83 -20.42
N VAL A 145 -11.05 28.64 -19.82
CA VAL A 145 -9.89 27.85 -19.33
C VAL A 145 -9.86 26.44 -19.91
N ASP A 146 -10.50 26.23 -21.07
CA ASP A 146 -10.62 24.94 -21.73
C ASP A 146 -9.37 24.50 -22.51
N ARG A 147 -8.36 25.38 -22.63
CA ARG A 147 -7.12 25.14 -23.40
C ARG A 147 -5.98 24.55 -22.56
N TYR A 148 -5.87 24.92 -21.29
CA TYR A 148 -4.78 24.50 -20.40
C TYR A 148 -5.34 24.11 -19.03
N TRP A 149 -4.73 23.09 -18.40
CA TRP A 149 -5.13 22.69 -17.05
C TRP A 149 -4.91 23.87 -16.09
N PRO A 150 -5.93 24.32 -15.33
CA PRO A 150 -5.80 25.51 -14.48
C PRO A 150 -4.67 25.44 -13.44
N GLY A 151 -4.25 24.22 -13.07
CA GLY A 151 -3.17 23.98 -12.11
C GLY A 151 -1.77 23.80 -12.71
N SER A 152 -1.59 23.86 -14.04
CA SER A 152 -0.26 23.67 -14.63
C SER A 152 0.59 24.95 -14.68
N GLY A 153 0.00 26.10 -14.34
CA GLY A 153 0.54 27.40 -14.77
C GLY A 153 0.42 27.49 -16.29
N GLY A 154 -0.23 28.55 -16.79
CA GLY A 154 -0.24 28.81 -18.24
C GLY A 154 1.14 29.10 -18.79
#